data_AF-A0A0F8XNH4-F1
#
_entry.id   AF-A0A0F8XNH4-F1
#
_cell.length_a   1.000
_cell.length_b   1.000
_cell.length_c   1.000
_cell.angle_alpha   90.00
_cell.angle_beta   90.00
_cell.angle_gamma   90.00
#
_symmetry.space_group_name_H-M   'P 1'
#
loop_
_entity.id
_entity.type
_entity.pdbx_description
1 polymer ?
#
loop_
_entity_poly.entity_id
_entity_poly.type
_entity_poly.pdbx_seq_one_letter_code
_entity_poly.pdbx_strand_id
1 'polypeptide(L)' 'RSIVIWGDQMVRKGPLQFLYPLFRSELFFLGPTFASMIYHDMFWYPLIGKKIIKKFSQTGWGKKFKDYPTK' A
#
# COMPACT_ATOMS: atom_id res chain seq x y z
N ARG A 1 -3.78 14.29 20.81
CA ARG A 1 -4.93 14.04 19.90
C ARG A 1 -4.35 13.83 18.50
N SER A 2 -4.70 12.75 17.79
CA SER A 2 -4.11 12.43 16.47
C SER A 2 -4.69 13.32 15.37
N ILE A 3 -3.83 13.82 14.49
CA ILE A 3 -4.24 14.66 13.34
C ILE A 3 -5.17 13.89 12.39
N VAL A 4 -4.96 12.58 12.27
CA VAL A 4 -5.79 11.69 11.44
C VAL A 4 -7.20 11.60 12.00
N ILE A 5 -7.32 11.42 13.32
CA ILE A 5 -8.62 11.31 14.00
C ILE A 5 -9.36 12.65 13.93
N TRP A 6 -8.66 13.76 14.10
CA TRP A 6 -9.25 15.09 13.96
C TRP A 6 -9.78 15.34 12.54
N GLY A 7 -8.99 14.99 11.52
CA GLY A 7 -9.39 15.13 10.12
C GLY A 7 -10.61 14.27 9.75
N ASP A 8 -10.65 13.00 10.20
CA ASP A 8 -11.82 12.12 10.00
C ASP A 8 -13.09 12.71 10.63
N GLN A 9 -13.01 13.26 11.85
CA GLN A 9 -14.16 13.90 12.49
C GLN A 9 -14.61 15.17 11.74
N MET A 10 -13.69 15.94 11.17
CA MET A 10 -14.01 17.12 10.38
C MET A 10 -14.77 16.78 9.09
N VAL A 11 -14.43 15.66 8.44
CA VAL A 11 -15.14 15.17 7.24
C VAL A 11 -16.49 14.53 7.60
N ARG A 12 -16.64 13.93 8.79
CA ARG A 12 -17.90 13.28 9.18
C ARG A 12 -18.94 14.23 9.80
N LYS A 13 -18.49 15.16 10.65
CA LYS A 13 -19.36 16.00 11.49
C LYS A 13 -19.01 17.50 11.44
N GLY A 14 -17.92 17.86 10.75
CA GLY A 14 -17.40 19.22 10.71
C GLY A 14 -17.66 19.93 9.38
N PRO A 15 -17.03 21.09 9.17
CA PRO A 15 -17.20 21.89 7.95
C PRO A 15 -16.69 21.21 6.67
N LEU A 16 -15.94 20.10 6.78
CA LEU A 16 -15.46 19.33 5.63
C LEU A 16 -16.45 18.23 5.19
N GLN A 17 -17.69 18.23 5.70
CA GLN A 17 -18.69 17.22 5.36
C GLN A 17 -19.08 17.21 3.88
N PHE A 18 -18.88 18.31 3.15
CA PHE A 18 -19.10 18.34 1.70
C PHE A 18 -18.16 17.41 0.91
N LEU A 19 -17.04 16.96 1.51
CA LEU A 19 -16.14 15.96 0.91
C LEU A 19 -16.65 14.53 1.10
N TYR A 20 -17.59 14.29 2.01
CA TYR A 20 -18.10 12.97 2.32
C TYR A 20 -18.64 12.19 1.09
N PRO A 21 -19.36 12.82 0.12
CA PRO A 21 -19.79 12.14 -1.10
C PRO A 21 -18.62 11.65 -1.98
N LEU A 22 -17.49 12.36 -1.99
CA LEU A 22 -16.30 11.97 -2.74
C LEU A 22 -15.74 10.64 -2.23
N PHE A 23 -15.67 10.47 -0.91
CA PHE A 23 -15.22 9.24 -0.26
C PHE A 23 -16.21 8.07 -0.36
N ARG A 24 -17.43 8.30 -0.87
CA ARG A 24 -18.39 7.22 -1.17
C ARG A 24 -18.22 6.70 -2.60
N SER A 25 -17.58 7.46 -3.48
CA SER A 25 -17.37 7.05 -4.87
C SER A 25 -16.25 6.04 -4.98
N GLU A 26 -16.50 4.93 -5.68
CA GLU A 26 -15.46 3.93 -5.98
C GLU A 26 -14.32 4.53 -6.82
N LEU A 27 -14.64 5.53 -7.65
CA LEU A 27 -13.66 6.25 -8.47
C LEU A 27 -12.60 6.97 -7.63
N PHE A 28 -12.97 7.54 -6.48
CA PHE A 28 -11.99 8.19 -5.60
C PHE A 28 -10.93 7.20 -5.10
N PHE A 29 -11.32 5.96 -4.81
CA PHE A 29 -10.41 4.91 -4.35
C PHE A 29 -9.48 4.36 -5.43
N LEU A 30 -9.73 4.65 -6.70
CA LEU A 30 -8.79 4.33 -7.76
C LEU A 30 -7.46 5.04 -7.56
N GLY A 31 -7.47 6.31 -7.11
CA GLY A 31 -6.26 7.09 -6.88
C GLY A 31 -5.30 6.43 -5.89
N PRO A 32 -5.71 6.16 -4.63
CA PRO A 32 -4.91 5.43 -3.66
C PRO A 32 -4.51 4.02 -4.13
N THR A 33 -5.37 3.31 -4.84
CA THR A 33 -5.08 1.98 -5.39
C THR A 33 -3.95 2.03 -6.41
N PHE A 34 -4.06 2.92 -7.40
CA PHE A 34 -3.01 3.11 -8.41
C PHE A 34 -1.73 3.66 -7.79
N ALA A 35 -1.83 4.59 -6.84
CA ALA A 35 -0.67 5.11 -6.12
C ALA A 35 0.04 3.99 -5.34
N SER A 36 -0.70 3.07 -4.72
CA SER A 36 -0.14 1.90 -4.03
C SER A 36 0.56 0.97 -5.01
N MET A 37 -0.09 0.61 -6.13
CA MET A 37 0.51 -0.21 -7.18
C MET A 37 1.81 0.42 -7.70
N ILE A 38 1.77 1.70 -8.09
CA ILE A 38 2.94 2.42 -8.58
C ILE A 38 4.04 2.43 -7.51
N TYR A 39 3.70 2.78 -6.27
CA TYR A 39 4.67 2.81 -5.17
C TYR A 39 5.33 1.44 -4.96
N HIS A 40 4.55 0.37 -4.87
CA HIS A 40 5.10 -0.96 -4.60
C HIS A 40 5.88 -1.51 -5.78
N ASP A 41 5.34 -1.42 -6.99
CA ASP A 41 5.89 -2.07 -8.17
C ASP A 41 7.03 -1.26 -8.79
N MET A 42 6.90 0.06 -8.87
CA MET A 42 7.87 0.92 -9.55
C MET A 42 8.93 1.51 -8.62
N PHE A 43 8.63 1.70 -7.34
CA PHE A 43 9.58 2.33 -6.41
C PHE A 43 10.11 1.31 -5.40
N TRP A 44 9.26 0.79 -4.52
CA TRP A 44 9.70 -0.04 -3.41
C TRP A 44 10.37 -1.33 -3.88
N TYR A 45 9.75 -2.07 -4.82
CA TYR A 45 10.28 -3.34 -5.29
C TYR A 45 11.66 -3.21 -5.96
N PRO A 46 11.89 -2.33 -6.96
CA PRO A 46 13.20 -2.21 -7.59
C PRO A 46 14.26 -1.60 -6.66
N LEU A 47 13.90 -0.64 -5.80
CA LEU A 47 14.88 0.07 -4.96
C LEU A 47 15.29 -0.74 -3.72
N ILE A 48 14.31 -1.38 -3.08
CA ILE A 48 14.45 -2.00 -1.75
C ILE A 48 14.15 -3.50 -1.85
N GLY A 49 12.98 -3.86 -2.38
CA GLY A 49 12.45 -5.22 -2.38
C GLY A 49 13.40 -6.25 -3.01
N LYS A 50 13.94 -5.96 -4.20
CA LYS A 50 14.88 -6.85 -4.90
C LYS A 50 16.12 -7.18 -4.06
N LYS A 51 16.68 -6.20 -3.35
CA LYS A 51 17.87 -6.40 -2.49
C LYS A 51 17.53 -7.31 -1.31
N ILE A 52 16.38 -7.07 -0.67
CA ILE A 52 15.90 -7.88 0.45
C ILE A 52 15.63 -9.32 0.00
N ILE A 53 14.92 -9.52 -1.11
CA ILE A 53 14.59 -10.83 -1.66
C ILE A 53 15.88 -11.59 -2.02
N LYS A 54 16.84 -10.92 -2.67
CA LYS A 54 18.13 -11.53 -3.01
C LYS A 54 18.86 -12.00 -1.75
N LYS A 55 18.94 -11.18 -0.71
CA LYS A 55 19.54 -11.55 0.57
C LYS A 55 18.80 -12.72 1.24
N PHE A 56 17.47 -12.67 1.25
CA PHE A 56 16.64 -13.74 1.81
C PHE A 56 16.82 -15.06 1.06
N SER A 57 16.92 -15.03 -0.27
CA SER A 57 17.09 -16.22 -1.12
C SER A 57 18.38 -17.02 -0.83
N GLN A 58 19.37 -16.39 -0.20
CA GLN A 58 20.63 -17.03 0.18
C GLN A 58 20.54 -17.78 1.52
N THR A 59 19.52 -17.48 2.34
CA THR A 59 19.28 -18.15 3.62
C THR A 59 18.81 -19.59 3.42
N GLY A 60 18.91 -20.44 4.45
CA GLY A 60 18.42 -21.82 4.39
C GLY A 60 16.92 -21.89 4.02
N TRP A 61 16.11 -20.97 4.54
CA TRP A 61 14.71 -20.83 4.16
C TRP A 61 14.55 -20.41 2.71
N GLY A 62 15.26 -19.39 2.28
CA GLY A 62 15.23 -18.90 0.89
C GLY A 62 15.65 -19.95 -0.15
N LYS A 63 16.57 -20.86 0.20
CA LYS A 63 16.95 -21.99 -0.65
C LYS A 63 15.82 -22.98 -0.82
N LYS A 64 15.11 -23.35 0.27
CA LYS A 64 13.94 -24.25 0.20
C LYS A 64 12.83 -23.73 -0.71
N PHE A 65 12.67 -22.40 -0.81
CA PHE A 65 11.69 -21.81 -1.72
C PHE A 65 11.97 -22.12 -3.21
N LYS A 66 13.20 -22.49 -3.58
CA LYS A 66 13.54 -22.89 -4.95
C LYS A 66 13.10 -24.31 -5.30
N ASP A 67 12.91 -25.15 -4.29
CA ASP A 67 12.53 -26.56 -4.47
C ASP A 67 11.01 -26.72 -4.62
N TYR A 68 10.23 -25.64 -4.43
CA TYR A 68 8.80 -25.68 -4.66
C TYR A 68 8.51 -25.78 -6.16
N PRO A 69 7.55 -26.63 -6.56
CA PRO A 69 7.13 -26.71 -7.95
C PRO A 69 6.53 -25.37 -8.38
N THR A 70 7.09 -24.78 -9.44
CA THR A 70 6.44 -23.69 -10.16
C THR A 70 5.20 -24.23 -10.85
N LYS A 71 4.05 -23.58 -10.61
CA LYS A 71 2.79 -23.86 -11.31
C LYS A 71 2.89 -23.55 -12.80
#